data_AF-A0A5N9DLB7-F1
#
_entry.id   AF-A0A5N9DLB7-F1
#
_cell.length_a   1.000
_cell.length_b   1.000
_cell.length_c   1.000
_cell.angle_alpha   90.00
_cell.angle_beta   90.00
_cell.angle_gamma   90.00
#
_symmetry.space_group_name_H-M   'P 1'
#
loop_
_entity.id
_entity.type
_entity.pdbx_description
1 polymer ?
#
loop_
_entity_poly.entity_id
_entity_poly.type
_entity_poly.pdbx_seq_one_letter_code
_entity_poly.pdbx_strand_id
1 'polypeptide(L)'
;MPFIYTPSLYGFIGALIFLVLALISLNDEQWLETAMWGLLGAAFLLKHLPKLLVFRFLNLVALALLAIGFILFLIEHVDQIT
;
A
#
# COMPACT_ATOMS: atom_id res chain seq x y z
N MET A 1 -4.72 -25.13 14.66
CA MET A 1 -6.02 -24.44 14.80
C MET A 1 -6.43 -23.98 13.41
N PRO A 2 -7.67 -24.21 12.94
CA PRO A 2 -8.03 -23.89 11.55
C PRO A 2 -7.87 -22.39 11.35
N PHE A 3 -7.13 -22.05 10.30
CA PHE A 3 -6.48 -20.78 10.07
C PHE A 3 -7.47 -19.71 9.57
N ILE A 4 -8.40 -19.28 10.42
CA ILE A 4 -9.11 -18.03 10.19
C ILE A 4 -8.20 -16.93 10.73
N TYR A 5 -7.23 -16.53 9.91
CA TYR A 5 -6.54 -15.26 10.12
C TYR A 5 -7.62 -14.19 9.98
N THR A 6 -8.08 -13.64 11.10
CA THR A 6 -9.01 -12.51 11.06
C THR A 6 -8.29 -11.38 10.32
N PRO A 7 -8.80 -10.94 9.16
CA PRO A 7 -8.19 -9.82 8.46
C PRO A 7 -8.16 -8.62 9.42
N SER A 8 -6.99 -8.03 9.63
CA SER A 8 -6.88 -6.94 10.60
C SER A 8 -7.63 -5.73 10.05
N LEU A 9 -8.65 -5.27 10.78
CA LEU A 9 -9.42 -4.08 10.42
C LEU A 9 -8.51 -2.86 10.22
N TYR A 10 -7.48 -2.70 11.05
CA TYR A 10 -6.49 -1.63 10.95
C TYR A 10 -5.71 -1.64 9.63
N GLY A 11 -5.35 -2.81 9.13
CA GLY A 11 -4.65 -2.95 7.84
C GLY A 11 -5.52 -2.54 6.64
N PHE A 12 -6.82 -2.85 6.70
CA PHE A 12 -7.79 -2.40 5.69
C PHE A 12 -8.07 -0.91 5.77
N ILE A 13 -8.18 -0.34 6.98
CA ILE A 13 -8.32 1.10 7.17
C ILE A 13 -7.09 1.84 6.61
N GLY A 14 -5.87 1.33 6.86
CA GLY A 14 -4.65 1.89 6.29
C GLY A 14 -4.65 1.87 4.76
N ALA A 15 -5.04 0.75 4.15
CA ALA A 15 -5.17 0.67 2.69
C ALA A 15 -6.21 1.65 2.13
N LEU A 16 -7.33 1.86 2.85
CA LEU A 16 -8.37 2.80 2.48
C LEU A 16 -7.86 4.24 2.50
N ILE A 17 -7.11 4.63 3.53
CA ILE A 17 -6.52 5.97 3.64
C ILE A 17 -5.60 6.24 2.45
N PHE A 18 -4.72 5.30 2.10
CA PHE A 18 -3.84 5.44 0.94
C PHE A 18 -4.61 5.51 -0.38
N LEU A 19 -5.71 4.78 -0.51
CA LEU A 19 -6.56 4.85 -1.69
C LEU A 19 -7.24 6.22 -1.82
N VAL A 20 -7.72 6.79 -0.71
CA VAL A 20 -8.28 8.15 -0.69
C VAL A 20 -7.22 9.18 -1.07
N LEU A 21 -6.00 9.08 -0.53
CA LEU A 21 -4.89 9.96 -0.90
C LEU A 21 -4.54 9.84 -2.39
N ALA A 22 -4.51 8.62 -2.93
CA ALA A 22 -4.26 8.40 -4.35
C ALA A 22 -5.35 9.04 -5.23
N LEU A 23 -6.62 8.98 -4.83
CA LEU A 23 -7.71 9.63 -5.56
C LEU A 23 -7.64 11.15 -5.51
N ILE A 24 -7.23 11.71 -4.37
CA ILE A 24 -7.01 13.16 -4.22
C ILE A 24 -5.86 13.60 -5.14
N SER A 25 -4.70 12.93 -5.08
CA SER A 25 -3.56 13.26 -5.95
C SER A 25 -3.88 13.04 -7.44
N LEU A 26 -4.73 12.06 -7.78
CA LEU A 26 -5.16 11.83 -9.16
C LEU A 26 -6.01 13.00 -9.67
N ASN A 27 -6.88 13.55 -8.81
CA ASN A 27 -7.71 14.70 -9.14
C ASN A 27 -6.87 15.97 -9.37
N ASP A 28 -5.74 16.10 -8.67
CA ASP A 28 -4.82 17.23 -8.79
C ASP A 28 -3.75 17.01 -9.88
N GLU A 29 -3.92 16.01 -10.76
CA GLU A 29 -3.01 15.63 -11.85
C GLU A 29 -1.56 15.30 -11.40
N GLN A 30 -1.38 15.00 -10.11
CA GLN A 30 -0.09 14.62 -9.51
C GLN A 30 0.15 13.13 -9.69
N TRP A 31 0.59 12.75 -10.90
CA TRP A 31 0.80 11.36 -11.29
C TRP A 31 1.79 10.60 -10.39
N LEU A 32 2.84 11.26 -9.91
CA LEU A 32 3.86 10.63 -9.06
C LEU A 32 3.32 10.33 -7.67
N GLU A 33 2.64 11.28 -7.04
CA GLU A 33 1.96 11.07 -5.76
C GLU A 33 0.85 10.02 -5.86
N THR A 34 0.08 10.04 -6.95
CA THR A 34 -0.94 9.04 -7.23
C THR A 34 -0.34 7.63 -7.28
N ALA A 35 0.77 7.47 -8.00
CA ALA A 35 1.48 6.19 -8.09
C ALA A 35 2.02 5.76 -6.72
N MET A 36 2.61 6.69 -5.96
CA MET A 36 3.11 6.44 -4.61
C MET A 36 2.00 5.95 -3.67
N TRP A 37 0.93 6.72 -3.53
CA TRP A 37 -0.21 6.38 -2.66
C TRP A 37 -0.91 5.10 -3.12
N GLY A 38 -1.06 4.92 -4.44
CA GLY A 38 -1.62 3.70 -5.03
C GLY A 38 -0.80 2.45 -4.72
N LEU A 39 0.54 2.52 -4.84
CA LEU A 39 1.44 1.41 -4.53
C LEU A 39 1.43 1.07 -3.04
N LEU A 40 1.42 2.08 -2.16
CA LEU A 40 1.32 1.88 -0.71
C LEU A 40 -0.03 1.27 -0.30
N GLY A 41 -1.13 1.74 -0.89
CA GLY A 41 -2.46 1.19 -0.68
C GLY A 41 -2.56 -0.27 -1.14
N ALA A 42 -2.06 -0.58 -2.33
CA ALA A 42 -2.02 -1.93 -2.87
C ALA A 42 -1.17 -2.87 -1.99
N ALA A 43 -0.01 -2.42 -1.53
CA ALA A 43 0.86 -3.19 -0.64
C ALA A 43 0.16 -3.53 0.68
N PHE A 44 -0.52 -2.56 1.30
CA PHE A 44 -1.27 -2.77 2.54
C PHE A 44 -2.46 -3.70 2.35
N LEU A 45 -3.19 -3.58 1.24
CA LEU A 45 -4.32 -4.45 0.93
C LEU A 45 -3.85 -5.89 0.73
N LEU A 46 -2.80 -6.10 -0.06
CA LEU A 46 -2.21 -7.42 -0.33
C LEU A 46 -1.69 -8.11 0.94
N LYS A 47 -1.12 -7.35 1.88
CA LYS A 47 -0.61 -7.88 3.15
C LYS A 47 -1.72 -8.41 4.07
N HIS A 48 -2.90 -7.80 4.03
CA HIS A 48 -4.00 -8.09 4.98
C HIS A 48 -5.14 -8.92 4.38
N LEU A 49 -5.07 -9.30 3.10
CA LEU A 49 -6.01 -10.23 2.48
C LEU A 49 -5.99 -11.60 3.19
N PRO A 50 -7.17 -12.23 3.41
CA PRO A 50 -7.27 -13.56 3.99
C PRO A 50 -6.59 -14.57 3.05
N LYS A 51 -5.53 -15.20 3.55
CA LYS A 51 -4.67 -16.07 2.74
C LYS A 51 -5.32 -17.44 2.53
N LEU A 52 -5.87 -17.67 1.36
CA LEU A 52 -6.13 -19.02 0.87
C LEU A 52 -4.80 -19.72 0.48
N LEU A 53 -4.82 -21.05 0.48
CA LEU A 53 -3.72 -22.04 0.51
C LEU A 53 -2.48 -21.84 -0.42
N VAL A 54 -2.44 -20.84 -1.31
CA VAL A 54 -1.41 -20.64 -2.35
C VAL A 54 -0.55 -19.35 -2.15
N PHE A 55 -0.87 -18.51 -1.17
CA PHE A 55 -0.45 -17.10 -1.18
C PHE A 55 0.79 -16.69 -0.34
N ARG A 56 1.80 -17.55 -0.16
CA ARG A 56 3.08 -17.10 0.46
C ARG A 56 3.79 -16.03 -0.37
N PHE A 57 3.67 -16.09 -1.70
CA PHE A 57 4.29 -15.12 -2.62
C PHE A 57 3.63 -13.74 -2.60
N LEU A 58 2.33 -13.62 -2.28
CA LEU A 58 1.68 -12.30 -2.19
C LEU A 58 2.30 -11.43 -1.10
N ASN A 59 2.83 -12.05 -0.03
CA ASN A 59 3.54 -11.30 1.00
C ASN A 59 4.85 -10.69 0.47
N LEU A 60 5.56 -11.39 -0.43
CA LEU A 60 6.77 -10.85 -1.07
C LEU A 60 6.42 -9.75 -2.07
N VAL A 61 5.32 -9.91 -2.80
CA VAL A 61 4.81 -8.86 -3.71
C VAL A 61 4.38 -7.63 -2.91
N ALA A 62 3.65 -7.81 -1.80
CA ALA A 62 3.28 -6.73 -0.90
C ALA A 62 4.51 -6.01 -0.33
N LEU A 63 5.56 -6.77 0.02
CA LEU A 63 6.83 -6.20 0.47
C LEU A 63 7.51 -5.38 -0.64
N ALA A 64 7.55 -5.90 -1.87
CA ALA A 64 8.15 -5.19 -3.00
C ALA A 64 7.40 -3.89 -3.31
N LEU A 65 6.06 -3.93 -3.34
CA LEU A 65 5.22 -2.75 -3.55
C LEU A 65 5.41 -1.71 -2.42
N LEU A 66 5.52 -2.16 -1.17
CA LEU A 66 5.81 -1.29 -0.04
C LEU A 66 7.17 -0.60 -0.20
N ALA A 67 8.20 -1.36 -0.58
CA ALA A 67 9.56 -0.83 -0.77
C ALA A 67 9.57 0.23 -1.89
N ILE A 68 8.93 -0.05 -3.03
CA ILE A 68 8.86 0.89 -4.15
C ILE A 68 8.07 2.15 -3.75
N GLY A 69 6.90 1.99 -3.13
CA GLY A 69 6.11 3.12 -2.65
C GLY A 69 6.85 3.98 -1.62
N PHE A 70 7.63 3.35 -0.74
CA PHE A 70 8.47 4.05 0.23
C PHE A 70 9.64 4.81 -0.42
N ILE A 71 10.27 4.24 -1.45
CA ILE A 71 11.31 4.93 -2.22
C ILE A 71 10.73 6.16 -2.92
N LEU A 72 9.56 6.04 -3.55
CA LEU A 72 8.87 7.17 -4.17
C LEU A 72 8.53 8.26 -3.15
N PHE A 73 8.06 7.86 -1.96
CA PHE A 73 7.81 8.77 -0.86
C PHE A 73 9.05 9.54 -0.44
N LEU A 74 10.18 8.85 -0.29
CA LEU A 74 11.45 9.50 0.02
C LEU A 74 11.87 10.46 -1.08
N ILE A 75 11.78 10.09 -2.35
CA ILE A 75 12.18 10.98 -3.46
C ILE A 75 11.32 12.25 -3.46
N GLU A 76 10.01 12.12 -3.34
CA GLU A 76 9.09 13.26 -3.43
C GLU A 76 9.21 14.20 -2.21
N HIS A 77 9.45 13.66 -1.02
CA HIS A 77 9.45 14.45 0.21
C HIS A 77 10.86 14.80 0.72
N VAL A 78 11.94 14.24 0.15
CA VAL A 78 13.33 14.61 0.50
C VAL A 78 13.59 16.09 0.25
N ASP A 79 13.09 16.63 -0.85
CA ASP A 79 13.29 18.04 -1.21
C ASP A 79 12.49 18.99 -0.30
N GLN A 80 11.46 18.50 0.40
CA GLN A 80 10.70 19.29 1.38
C GLN A 80 11.35 19.26 2.78
N ILE A 81 12.26 18.32 3.03
CA ILE A 81 12.93 18.13 4.32
C ILE A 81 14.28 18.89 4.38
N THR A 82 14.84 19.26 3.23
CA THR A 82 16.16 19.90 3.09
C THR A 82 16.04 21.39 2.79
#